data_AF-A0A520KIL5-F1
#
_entry.id   AF-A0A520KIL5-F1
#
_cell.length_a   1.000
_cell.length_b   1.000
_cell.length_c   1.000
_cell.angle_alpha   90.00
_cell.angle_beta   90.00
_cell.angle_gamma   90.00
#
_symmetry.space_group_name_H-M   'P 1'
#
loop_
_entity.id
_entity.type
_entity.pdbx_description
1 polymer ?
#
loop_
_entity_poly.entity_id
_entity_poly.type
_entity_poly.pdbx_seq_one_letter_code
_entity_poly.pdbx_strand_id
1 'polypeptide(L)'
;MLKVKYWEVAGDSVRLDYVEKLLKEMGLSEVCKVDLKEGTIRVSVRYDPFYAEKARIRRLIHLVDSDELREQLNHLLKMMEDASVYTTVVVAEIPGAAWRLKTHLEMISKRVDDARSRAPGIKAMMKKVDSYIKEYLRVRGKNVE
;
A
#
# COMPACT_ATOMS: atom_id res chain seq x y z
N MET A 1 21.47 18.90 -0.90
CA MET A 1 21.52 17.68 -1.73
C MET A 1 22.82 16.93 -1.44
N LEU A 2 22.81 15.97 -0.51
CA LEU A 2 23.98 15.13 -0.21
C LEU A 2 24.27 14.25 -1.42
N LYS A 3 25.44 14.40 -2.04
CA LYS A 3 25.84 13.67 -3.25
C LYS A 3 25.94 12.18 -2.92
N VAL A 4 25.38 11.34 -3.80
CA VAL A 4 25.45 9.86 -3.79
C VAL A 4 26.85 9.32 -3.48
N LYS A 5 27.91 10.09 -3.76
CA LYS A 5 29.32 9.82 -3.43
C LYS A 5 29.63 9.52 -1.96
N TYR A 6 28.79 9.93 -1.00
CA TYR A 6 29.08 9.73 0.44
C TYR A 6 28.58 8.40 1.01
N TRP A 7 27.82 7.61 0.25
CA TRP A 7 27.20 6.37 0.76
C TRP A 7 28.21 5.26 1.05
N GLU A 8 29.29 5.17 0.27
CA GLU A 8 30.26 4.06 0.30
C GLU A 8 31.24 4.13 1.48
N VAL A 9 31.29 5.27 2.17
CA VAL A 9 32.17 5.54 3.33
C VAL A 9 31.39 6.04 4.55
N ALA A 10 30.05 6.06 4.47
CA ALA A 10 29.19 6.55 5.53
C ALA A 10 28.88 5.45 6.56
N GLY A 11 29.04 5.77 7.84
CA GLY A 11 28.53 4.94 8.92
C GLY A 11 27.01 4.77 8.85
N ASP A 12 26.49 3.75 9.53
CA ASP A 12 25.09 3.31 9.51
C ASP A 12 24.09 4.45 9.75
N SER A 13 24.40 5.35 10.68
CA SER A 13 23.57 6.51 11.02
C SER A 13 23.38 7.48 9.85
N VAL A 14 24.45 7.80 9.12
CA VAL A 14 24.42 8.73 7.98
C VAL A 14 23.63 8.13 6.82
N ARG A 15 23.70 6.81 6.64
CA ARG A 15 22.95 6.10 5.60
C ARG A 15 21.47 6.02 5.94
N LEU A 16 21.12 5.78 7.20
CA LEU A 16 19.74 5.82 7.67
C LEU A 16 19.14 7.21 7.46
N ASP A 17 19.83 8.27 7.89
CA ASP A 17 19.41 9.67 7.68
C ASP A 17 19.17 10.00 6.20
N TYR A 18 20.03 9.51 5.31
CA TYR A 18 19.85 9.71 3.87
C TYR A 18 18.57 9.05 3.37
N VAL A 19 18.31 7.80 3.78
CA VAL A 19 17.12 7.06 3.37
C VAL A 19 15.86 7.71 3.91
N GLU A 20 15.85 8.12 5.18
CA GLU A 20 14.70 8.81 5.78
C GLU A 20 14.39 10.13 5.06
N LYS A 21 15.41 10.92 4.72
CA LYS A 21 15.25 12.14 3.91
C LYS A 21 14.67 11.81 2.54
N LEU A 22 15.20 10.79 1.87
CA LEU A 22 14.74 10.38 0.55
C LEU A 22 13.27 9.92 0.58
N LEU A 23 12.88 9.15 1.59
CA LEU A 23 11.49 8.72 1.78
C LEU A 23 10.56 9.89 2.05
N LYS A 24 11.01 10.89 2.81
CA LYS A 24 10.24 12.13 3.05
C LYS A 24 10.06 12.93 1.76
N GLU A 25 11.12 13.10 0.98
CA GLU A 25 11.07 13.79 -0.33
C GLU A 25 10.11 13.10 -1.31
N MET A 26 9.99 11.77 -1.23
CA MET A 26 9.08 10.96 -2.05
C MET A 26 7.67 10.80 -1.45
N GLY A 27 7.37 11.43 -0.31
CA GLY A 27 6.06 11.26 0.34
C GLY A 27 5.76 9.83 0.79
N LEU A 28 6.80 9.03 1.03
CA LEU A 28 6.74 7.63 1.42
C LEU A 28 6.91 7.41 2.93
N SER A 29 7.29 8.44 3.69
CA SER A 29 7.63 8.35 5.12
C SER A 29 6.53 7.75 6.00
N GLU A 30 5.25 8.01 5.69
CA GLU A 30 4.12 7.52 6.48
C GLU A 30 3.75 6.07 6.19
N VAL A 31 4.25 5.53 5.07
CA VAL A 31 3.90 4.20 4.57
C VAL A 31 5.11 3.27 4.53
N CYS A 32 6.25 3.71 5.04
CA CYS A 32 7.49 2.95 5.01
C CYS A 32 8.05 2.70 6.41
N LYS A 33 8.70 1.55 6.57
CA LYS A 33 9.58 1.24 7.69
C LYS A 33 10.98 0.97 7.16
N VAL A 34 11.99 1.61 7.75
CA VAL A 34 13.39 1.37 7.43
C VAL A 34 14.02 0.57 8.55
N ASP A 35 14.69 -0.51 8.20
CA ASP A 35 15.51 -1.32 9.11
C ASP A 35 16.93 -1.41 8.54
N LEU A 36 17.94 -1.21 9.38
CA LEU A 36 19.35 -1.40 9.02
C LEU A 36 19.90 -2.57 9.82
N LYS A 37 20.49 -3.55 9.12
CA LYS A 37 21.10 -4.73 9.75
C LYS A 37 22.31 -5.19 8.97
N GLU A 38 23.45 -5.32 9.64
CA GLU A 38 24.69 -5.90 9.07
C GLU A 38 25.05 -5.27 7.72
N GLY A 39 25.00 -3.94 7.65
CA GLY A 39 25.30 -3.19 6.44
C GLY A 39 24.30 -3.31 5.29
N THR A 40 23.14 -3.89 5.56
CA THR A 40 22.01 -3.95 4.63
C THR A 40 20.91 -3.01 5.08
N ILE A 41 20.35 -2.27 4.13
CA ILE A 41 19.17 -1.43 4.36
C ILE A 41 17.96 -2.12 3.76
N ARG A 42 16.94 -2.29 4.59
CA ARG A 42 15.63 -2.78 4.22
C ARG A 42 14.62 -1.65 4.34
N VAL A 43 13.89 -1.39 3.27
CA VAL A 43 12.75 -0.47 3.26
C VAL A 43 11.50 -1.28 2.95
N SER A 44 10.63 -1.43 3.95
CA SER A 44 9.33 -2.09 3.80
C SER A 44 8.25 -1.05 3.61
N VAL A 45 7.55 -1.10 2.49
CA VAL A 45 6.45 -0.19 2.14
C VAL A 45 5.12 -0.91 2.29
N ARG A 46 4.22 -0.29 3.05
CA ARG A 46 2.87 -0.76 3.32
C ARG A 46 1.89 0.40 3.21
N TYR A 47 1.21 0.46 2.07
CA TYR A 47 0.08 1.35 1.85
C TYR A 47 -1.16 0.50 1.58
N ASP A 48 -2.11 0.51 2.51
CA ASP A 48 -3.40 -0.15 2.36
C ASP A 48 -4.53 0.75 2.89
N PRO A 49 -5.14 1.56 2.02
CA PRO A 49 -6.19 2.49 2.41
C PRO A 49 -7.55 1.79 2.65
N PHE A 50 -7.62 0.46 2.48
CA PHE A 50 -8.83 -0.36 2.56
C PHE A 50 -8.71 -1.53 3.54
N TYR A 51 -7.74 -1.49 4.46
CA TYR A 51 -7.43 -2.64 5.32
C TYR A 51 -8.66 -3.16 6.08
N ALA A 52 -9.44 -2.25 6.68
CA ALA A 52 -10.67 -2.62 7.41
C ALA A 52 -11.81 -3.03 6.47
N GLU A 53 -11.91 -2.33 5.34
CA GLU A 53 -12.96 -2.48 4.34
C GLU A 53 -12.89 -3.84 3.62
N LYS A 54 -11.69 -4.33 3.29
CA LYS A 54 -11.49 -5.64 2.67
C LYS A 54 -12.06 -6.77 3.52
N ALA A 55 -11.83 -6.72 4.84
CA ALA A 55 -12.37 -7.71 5.76
C ALA A 55 -13.90 -7.70 5.76
N ARG A 56 -14.51 -6.51 5.70
CA ARG A 56 -15.96 -6.36 5.58
C ARG A 56 -16.49 -6.88 4.24
N ILE A 57 -15.89 -6.53 3.10
CA ILE A 57 -16.31 -7.02 1.79
C ILE A 57 -16.24 -8.55 1.72
N ARG A 58 -15.17 -9.16 2.23
CA ARG A 58 -15.05 -10.63 2.34
C ARG A 58 -16.19 -11.25 3.12
N ARG A 59 -16.63 -10.65 4.23
CA ARG A 59 -17.83 -11.12 4.96
C ARG A 59 -19.10 -11.02 4.11
N LEU A 60 -19.30 -9.90 3.42
CA LEU A 60 -20.49 -9.69 2.57
C LEU A 60 -20.58 -10.73 1.44
N ILE A 61 -19.45 -11.08 0.82
CA ILE A 61 -19.35 -12.12 -0.23
C ILE A 61 -19.94 -13.46 0.23
N HIS A 62 -19.77 -13.81 1.51
CA HIS A 62 -20.30 -15.04 2.09
C HIS A 62 -21.78 -14.96 2.47
N LEU A 63 -22.32 -13.76 2.71
CA LEU A 63 -23.71 -13.55 3.13
C LEU A 63 -24.68 -13.47 1.94
N VAL A 64 -24.19 -13.00 0.79
CA VAL A 64 -24.99 -12.87 -0.43
C VAL A 64 -25.16 -14.22 -1.13
N ASP A 65 -26.41 -14.50 -1.49
CA ASP A 65 -26.86 -15.69 -2.19
C ASP A 65 -27.06 -15.47 -3.70
N SER A 66 -26.86 -14.23 -4.18
CA SER A 66 -26.79 -13.91 -5.60
C SER A 66 -25.35 -14.04 -6.11
N ASP A 67 -25.15 -14.86 -7.14
CA ASP A 67 -23.86 -15.03 -7.79
C ASP A 67 -23.39 -13.73 -8.47
N GLU A 68 -24.29 -13.01 -9.14
CA GLU A 68 -24.00 -11.69 -9.75
C GLU A 68 -23.49 -10.69 -8.70
N LEU A 69 -24.15 -10.59 -7.56
CA LEU A 69 -23.73 -9.70 -6.48
C LEU A 69 -22.38 -10.14 -5.89
N ARG A 70 -22.14 -11.45 -5.80
CA ARG A 70 -20.87 -12.01 -5.36
C ARG A 70 -19.74 -11.64 -6.32
N GLU A 71 -19.96 -11.72 -7.63
CA GLU A 71 -19.01 -11.29 -8.65
C GLU A 71 -18.69 -9.81 -8.55
N GLN A 72 -19.70 -8.95 -8.39
CA GLN A 72 -19.51 -7.51 -8.20
C GLN A 72 -18.68 -7.20 -6.95
N LEU A 73 -18.93 -7.90 -5.84
CA LEU A 73 -18.15 -7.74 -4.61
C LEU A 73 -16.72 -8.25 -4.75
N ASN A 74 -16.52 -9.37 -5.43
CA ASN A 74 -15.18 -9.88 -5.75
C ASN A 74 -14.40 -8.89 -6.63
N HIS A 75 -15.07 -8.28 -7.62
CA HIS A 75 -14.47 -7.25 -8.44
C HIS A 75 -14.06 -6.02 -7.61
N LEU A 76 -14.95 -5.55 -6.73
CA LEU A 76 -14.64 -4.45 -5.81
C LEU A 76 -13.46 -4.78 -4.89
N LEU A 77 -13.41 -6.00 -4.34
CA LEU A 77 -12.30 -6.47 -3.52
C LEU A 77 -10.98 -6.45 -4.31
N LYS A 78 -11.00 -6.94 -5.56
CA LYS A 78 -9.84 -6.89 -6.45
C LYS A 78 -9.35 -5.47 -6.71
N MET A 79 -10.26 -4.53 -6.96
CA MET A 79 -9.91 -3.11 -7.11
C MET A 79 -9.21 -2.54 -5.86
N MET A 80 -9.65 -2.92 -4.66
CA MET A 80 -8.99 -2.52 -3.41
C MET A 80 -7.61 -3.13 -3.25
N GLU A 81 -7.45 -4.40 -3.61
CA GLU A 81 -6.18 -5.11 -3.59
C GLU A 81 -5.18 -4.48 -4.57
N ASP A 82 -5.62 -4.16 -5.79
CA ASP A 82 -4.82 -3.48 -6.83
C ASP A 82 -4.48 -2.03 -6.47
N ALA A 83 -5.26 -1.41 -5.59
CA ALA A 83 -5.02 -0.07 -5.03
C ALA A 83 -4.30 -0.12 -3.67
N SER A 84 -3.69 -1.26 -3.32
CA SER A 84 -2.80 -1.40 -2.18
C SER A 84 -1.38 -1.69 -2.65
N VAL A 85 -0.40 -1.20 -1.90
CA VAL A 85 1.03 -1.40 -2.22
C VAL A 85 1.72 -2.03 -1.04
N TYR A 86 2.23 -3.24 -1.27
CA TYR A 86 3.04 -4.00 -0.34
C TYR A 86 4.32 -4.41 -1.05
N THR A 87 5.44 -3.87 -0.61
CA THR A 87 6.74 -4.19 -1.22
C THR A 87 7.86 -4.02 -0.20
N THR A 88 8.95 -4.74 -0.39
CA THR A 88 10.16 -4.56 0.41
C THR A 88 11.35 -4.47 -0.53
N VAL A 89 12.15 -3.42 -0.33
CA VAL A 89 13.42 -3.24 -1.04
C VAL A 89 14.53 -3.55 -0.07
N VAL A 90 15.47 -4.39 -0.48
CA VAL A 90 16.67 -4.73 0.29
C VAL A 90 17.88 -4.35 -0.54
N VAL A 91 18.78 -3.56 0.05
CA VAL A 91 20.00 -3.11 -0.61
C VAL A 91 21.18 -3.30 0.32
N ALA A 92 22.17 -4.09 -0.13
CA ALA A 92 23.43 -4.30 0.55
C ALA A 92 24.44 -3.18 0.26
N GLU A 93 25.48 -3.07 1.09
CA GLU A 93 26.67 -2.22 0.89
C GLU A 93 27.52 -2.67 -0.29
N ILE A 94 27.10 -2.33 -1.50
CA ILE A 94 27.89 -2.50 -2.71
C ILE A 94 27.91 -1.21 -3.53
N PRO A 95 28.93 -0.97 -4.36
CA PRO A 95 28.98 0.22 -5.21
C PRO A 95 27.70 0.40 -6.01
N GLY A 96 27.18 1.64 -6.04
CA GLY A 96 25.91 1.97 -6.69
C GLY A 96 24.64 1.56 -5.94
N ALA A 97 24.74 1.03 -4.71
CA ALA A 97 23.61 0.69 -3.85
C ALA A 97 22.62 1.85 -3.66
N ALA A 98 23.14 3.05 -3.35
CA ALA A 98 22.30 4.23 -3.16
C ALA A 98 21.50 4.62 -4.41
N TRP A 99 22.10 4.50 -5.59
CA TRP A 99 21.39 4.77 -6.85
C TRP A 99 20.29 3.75 -7.10
N ARG A 100 20.58 2.45 -6.95
CA ARG A 100 19.56 1.38 -7.07
C ARG A 100 18.43 1.56 -6.07
N LEU A 101 18.75 1.91 -4.82
CA LEU A 101 17.76 2.18 -3.78
C LEU A 101 16.85 3.35 -4.22
N LYS A 102 17.44 4.47 -4.66
CA LYS A 102 16.70 5.62 -5.15
C LYS A 102 15.78 5.26 -6.31
N THR A 103 16.27 4.57 -7.33
CA THR A 103 15.47 4.15 -8.48
C THR A 103 14.30 3.25 -8.08
N HIS A 104 14.52 2.28 -7.19
CA HIS A 104 13.42 1.44 -6.69
C HIS A 104 12.40 2.25 -5.88
N LEU A 105 12.85 3.15 -5.00
CA LEU A 105 11.95 4.00 -4.23
C LEU A 105 11.15 4.96 -5.12
N GLU A 106 11.73 5.49 -6.19
CA GLU A 106 11.00 6.31 -7.18
C GLU A 106 9.89 5.52 -7.88
N MET A 107 10.17 4.26 -8.27
CA MET A 107 9.13 3.39 -8.84
C MET A 107 8.01 3.10 -7.83
N ILE A 108 8.37 2.88 -6.57
CA ILE A 108 7.40 2.60 -5.51
C ILE A 108 6.57 3.84 -5.18
N SER A 109 7.20 5.02 -5.12
CA SER A 109 6.53 6.31 -4.95
C SER A 109 5.42 6.49 -5.97
N LYS A 110 5.73 6.31 -7.26
CA LYS A 110 4.73 6.40 -8.34
C LYS A 110 3.56 5.44 -8.12
N ARG A 111 3.84 4.18 -7.78
CA ARG A 111 2.79 3.18 -7.50
C ARG A 111 1.92 3.56 -6.30
N VAL A 112 2.52 4.13 -5.25
CA VAL A 112 1.78 4.61 -4.07
C VAL A 112 0.93 5.82 -4.44
N ASP A 113 1.44 6.75 -5.24
CA ASP A 113 0.69 7.93 -5.68
C ASP A 113 -0.47 7.55 -6.61
N ASP A 114 -0.28 6.60 -7.52
CA ASP A 114 -1.35 6.02 -8.34
C ASP A 114 -2.39 5.28 -7.51
N ALA A 115 -1.98 4.64 -6.41
CA ALA A 115 -2.90 3.99 -5.49
C ALA A 115 -3.67 5.03 -4.64
N ARG A 116 -3.01 6.11 -4.21
CA ARG A 116 -3.63 7.25 -3.49
C ARG A 116 -4.66 7.96 -4.35
N SER A 117 -4.39 8.20 -5.63
CA SER A 117 -5.32 8.89 -6.54
C SER A 117 -6.57 8.06 -6.82
N ARG A 118 -6.44 6.72 -6.92
CA ARG A 118 -7.58 5.81 -7.13
C ARG A 118 -8.43 5.60 -5.87
N ALA A 119 -7.83 5.73 -4.68
CA ALA A 119 -8.48 5.34 -3.44
C ALA A 119 -9.82 6.05 -3.17
N PRO A 120 -9.96 7.38 -3.34
CA PRO A 120 -11.23 8.08 -3.14
C PRO A 120 -12.38 7.55 -4.02
N GLY A 121 -12.09 7.21 -5.28
CA GLY A 121 -13.10 6.67 -6.21
C GLY A 121 -13.63 5.32 -5.75
N ILE A 122 -12.73 4.43 -5.29
CA ILE A 122 -13.10 3.12 -4.74
C ILE A 122 -13.88 3.30 -3.42
N LYS A 123 -13.49 4.24 -2.55
CA LYS A 123 -14.24 4.55 -1.31
C LYS A 123 -15.64 5.08 -1.61
N ALA A 124 -15.82 5.87 -2.67
CA ALA A 124 -17.14 6.33 -3.10
C ALA A 124 -18.00 5.18 -3.64
N MET A 125 -17.41 4.27 -4.41
CA MET A 125 -18.09 3.07 -4.90
C MET A 125 -18.53 2.16 -3.75
N MET A 126 -17.65 1.95 -2.77
CA MET A 126 -17.97 1.21 -1.54
C MET A 126 -19.22 1.73 -0.84
N LYS A 127 -19.35 3.06 -0.66
CA LYS A 127 -20.52 3.64 -0.01
C LYS A 127 -21.83 3.30 -0.74
N LYS A 128 -21.80 3.26 -2.08
CA LYS A 128 -22.95 2.89 -2.90
C LYS A 128 -23.28 1.40 -2.75
N VAL A 129 -22.26 0.55 -2.82
CA VAL A 129 -22.39 -0.91 -2.63
C VAL A 129 -22.91 -1.24 -1.23
N ASP A 130 -22.41 -0.55 -0.21
CA ASP A 130 -22.88 -0.71 1.17
C ASP A 130 -24.38 -0.42 1.31
N SER A 131 -24.85 0.69 0.74
CA SER A 131 -26.28 1.02 0.75
C SER A 131 -27.12 -0.04 0.04
N TYR A 132 -26.66 -0.52 -1.12
CA TYR A 132 -27.35 -1.55 -1.88
C TYR A 132 -27.41 -2.88 -1.13
N ILE A 133 -26.29 -3.32 -0.53
CA ILE A 133 -26.22 -4.60 0.18
C ILE A 133 -27.07 -4.59 1.46
N LYS A 134 -27.06 -3.47 2.19
CA LYS A 134 -27.94 -3.32 3.36
C LYS A 134 -29.40 -3.50 2.98
N GLU A 135 -29.83 -2.89 1.88
CA GLU A 135 -31.19 -3.04 1.40
C GLU A 135 -31.48 -4.47 0.91
N TYR A 136 -30.57 -5.06 0.13
CA TYR A 136 -30.68 -6.44 -0.35
C TYR A 136 -30.88 -7.44 0.80
N LEU A 137 -30.06 -7.30 1.85
CA LEU A 137 -30.09 -8.21 3.00
C LEU A 137 -31.31 -7.95 3.89
N ARG A 138 -31.73 -6.68 4.05
CA ARG A 138 -32.98 -6.30 4.73
C ARG A 138 -34.19 -6.97 4.11
N VAL A 139 -34.33 -6.91 2.77
CA VAL A 139 -35.45 -7.54 2.05
C VAL A 139 -35.45 -9.06 2.22
N ARG A 140 -34.28 -9.69 2.42
CA ARG A 140 -34.14 -11.13 2.64
C ARG A 140 -34.14 -11.54 4.12
N GLY A 141 -34.42 -10.63 5.05
CA GLY A 141 -34.45 -10.92 6.49
C GLY A 141 -33.08 -11.31 7.08
N LYS A 142 -31.98 -11.00 6.37
CA LYS A 142 -30.61 -11.20 6.85
C LYS A 142 -30.13 -9.91 7.49
N ASN A 143 -29.91 -9.91 8.82
CA ASN A 143 -29.32 -8.75 9.51
C ASN A 143 -27.81 -8.70 9.27
N VAL A 144 -27.30 -7.49 8.99
CA VAL A 144 -25.86 -7.18 8.98
C VAL A 144 -25.65 -5.98 9.88
N GLU A 145 -25.43 -6.26 11.17
CA GLU A 145 -24.87 -5.29 12.11
C GLU A 145 -23.36 -5.11 11.87
#